data_AF-A0A1Q8ZVY0-F1
#
_entry.id   AF-A0A1Q8ZVY0-F1
#
_cell.length_a   1.000
_cell.length_b   1.000
_cell.length_c   1.000
_cell.angle_alpha   90.00
_cell.angle_beta   90.00
_cell.angle_gamma   90.00
#
_symmetry.space_group_name_H-M   'P 1'
#
loop_
_entity.id
_entity.type
_entity.pdbx_description
1 polymer ?
#
loop_
_entity_poly.entity_id
_entity_poly.type
_entity_poly.pdbx_seq_one_letter_code
_entity_poly.pdbx_strand_id
1 'polypeptide(L)'
;MTVWVSDAPLSEWSASLRASRGGQPKYSSMAIAMCLDVRTVYDLPLRQTQGLMRSIAALMGVEIAVPAFSALSRRDRGWYCPQ
;
A
#
# COMPACT_ATOMS: atom_id res chain seq x y z
N MET A 1 9.03 0.60 -18.23
CA MET A 1 9.27 1.20 -16.90
C MET A 1 10.01 0.18 -16.07
N THR A 2 11.15 0.55 -15.50
CA THR A 2 11.95 -0.34 -14.64
C THR A 2 11.68 0.04 -13.20
N VAL A 3 11.16 -0.89 -12.39
CA VAL A 3 10.83 -0.65 -10.99
C VAL A 3 11.79 -1.48 -10.14
N TRP A 4 12.59 -0.81 -9.31
CA TRP A 4 13.47 -1.46 -8.34
C TRP A 4 12.74 -1.53 -7.01
N VAL A 5 12.42 -2.74 -6.57
CA VAL A 5 11.72 -2.98 -5.29
C VAL A 5 12.65 -3.73 -4.36
N SER A 6 12.85 -3.18 -3.16
CA SER A 6 13.55 -3.90 -2.08
C SER A 6 12.60 -4.90 -1.45
N ASP A 7 13.10 -6.05 -1.00
CA ASP A 7 12.28 -7.13 -0.42
C ASP A 7 11.78 -6.82 1.02
N ALA A 8 12.54 -5.99 1.75
CA ALA A 8 12.28 -5.60 3.15
C ALA A 8 10.83 -5.13 3.48
N PRO A 9 10.10 -4.41 2.61
CA PRO A 9 8.74 -3.96 2.90
C PRO A 9 7.68 -5.07 2.81
N LEU A 10 7.98 -6.20 2.16
CA LEU A 10 7.00 -7.27 1.91
C LEU A 10 6.73 -8.09 3.17
N SER A 11 7.73 -8.31 4.03
CA SER A 11 7.57 -9.04 5.30
C SER A 11 6.66 -8.32 6.29
N GLU A 12 6.51 -7.00 6.16
CA GLU A 12 5.69 -6.16 7.03
C GLU A 12 4.38 -5.71 6.37
N TRP A 13 3.95 -6.39 5.30
CA TRP A 13 2.77 -5.97 4.53
C TRP A 13 1.45 -6.12 5.32
N SER A 14 1.32 -7.24 6.04
CA SER A 14 0.17 -7.51 6.90
C SER A 14 0.30 -6.76 8.23
N ALA A 15 -0.82 -6.24 8.74
CA ALA A 15 -0.79 -5.58 10.04
C ALA A 15 -0.57 -6.59 11.17
N SER A 16 0.19 -6.20 12.19
CA SER A 16 0.20 -6.93 13.46
C SER A 16 -1.18 -6.93 14.11
N LEU A 17 -1.54 -8.06 14.73
CA LEU A 17 -2.77 -8.16 15.49
C LEU A 17 -2.76 -7.13 16.63
N ARG A 18 -3.86 -6.40 16.75
CA ARG A 18 -4.05 -5.40 17.80
C ARG A 18 -4.72 -6.04 19.01
N ALA A 19 -4.19 -5.82 20.21
CA ALA A 19 -4.77 -6.30 21.46
C ALA A 19 -5.91 -5.42 22.01
N SER A 20 -6.10 -4.21 21.47
CA SER A 20 -7.11 -3.26 21.95
C SER A 20 -8.48 -3.47 21.29
N ARG A 21 -9.55 -2.95 21.92
CA ARG A 21 -10.91 -2.92 21.36
C ARG A 21 -10.93 -2.17 20.02
N GLY A 22 -11.63 -2.75 19.03
CA GLY A 22 -11.74 -2.24 17.65
C GLY A 22 -11.59 -3.36 16.62
N GLY A 23 -11.85 -3.05 15.34
CA GLY A 23 -11.61 -4.00 14.25
C GLY A 23 -10.11 -4.25 14.02
N GLN A 24 -9.74 -5.48 13.67
CA GLN A 24 -8.36 -5.82 13.34
C GLN A 24 -7.93 -5.14 12.02
N PRO A 25 -6.80 -4.40 12.01
CA PRO A 25 -6.27 -3.85 10.77
C PRO A 25 -5.82 -4.98 9.84
N LYS A 26 -6.21 -4.91 8.55
CA LYS A 26 -5.81 -5.90 7.55
C LYS A 26 -4.46 -5.60 6.89
N TYR A 27 -4.05 -4.33 6.90
CA TYR A 27 -2.87 -3.83 6.20
C TYR A 27 -2.02 -3.02 7.17
N SER A 28 -0.70 -3.15 7.09
CA SER A 28 0.20 -2.32 7.87
C SER A 28 0.12 -0.85 7.41
N SER A 29 0.54 0.07 8.28
CA SER A 29 0.68 1.48 7.88
C SER A 29 1.69 1.64 6.74
N MET A 30 2.73 0.80 6.69
CA MET A 30 3.73 0.76 5.62
C MET A 30 3.11 0.39 4.27
N ALA A 31 2.27 -0.66 4.22
CA ALA A 31 1.60 -1.07 2.98
C ALA A 31 0.68 0.03 2.42
N ILE A 32 -0.03 0.75 3.30
CA ILE A 32 -0.87 1.89 2.90
C ILE A 32 -0.01 3.06 2.40
N ALA A 33 1.07 3.38 3.11
CA ALA A 33 2.01 4.45 2.74
C ALA A 33 2.61 4.21 1.35
N MET A 34 3.17 3.03 1.11
CA MET A 34 3.77 2.68 -0.17
C MET A 34 2.79 2.81 -1.34
N CYS A 35 1.52 2.41 -1.15
CA CYS A 35 0.50 2.62 -2.16
C CYS A 35 0.25 4.11 -2.44
N LEU A 36 0.24 4.95 -1.41
CA LEU A 36 0.08 6.40 -1.56
C LEU A 36 1.33 7.05 -2.16
N ASP A 37 2.54 6.54 -1.91
CA ASP A 37 3.76 7.03 -2.56
C ASP A 37 3.74 6.73 -4.06
N VAL A 38 3.37 5.50 -4.46
CA VAL A 38 3.15 5.16 -5.87
C VAL A 38 2.07 6.06 -6.48
N ARG A 39 0.98 6.32 -5.75
CA ARG A 39 -0.03 7.28 -6.20
C ARG A 39 0.57 8.66 -6.47
N THR A 40 1.36 9.20 -5.54
CA THR A 40 1.95 10.54 -5.63
C THR A 40 3.01 10.64 -6.71
N VAL A 41 3.91 9.66 -6.82
CA VAL A 41 5.00 9.64 -7.82
C VAL A 41 4.47 9.55 -9.25
N TYR A 42 3.41 8.77 -9.47
CA TYR A 42 2.80 8.59 -10.79
C TYR A 42 1.57 9.48 -11.04
N ASP A 43 1.23 10.36 -10.10
CA ASP A 43 0.05 11.24 -10.13
C ASP A 43 -1.25 10.52 -10.54
N LEU A 44 -1.55 9.39 -9.86
CA LEU A 44 -2.67 8.53 -10.23
C LEU A 44 -3.92 8.74 -9.34
N PRO A 45 -5.13 8.50 -9.87
CA PRO A 45 -6.32 8.30 -9.06
C PRO A 45 -6.19 7.04 -8.19
N LEU A 46 -6.73 7.07 -6.97
CA LEU A 46 -6.64 5.96 -6.00
C LEU A 46 -7.08 4.60 -6.56
N ARG A 47 -8.10 4.57 -7.43
CA ARG A 47 -8.57 3.31 -8.07
C ARG A 47 -7.54 2.74 -9.04
N GLN A 48 -6.85 3.62 -9.78
CA GLN A 48 -5.81 3.21 -10.73
C GLN A 48 -4.56 2.76 -9.99
N THR A 49 -4.20 3.42 -8.89
CA THR A 49 -3.13 2.99 -7.97
C THR A 49 -3.33 1.54 -7.53
N GLN A 50 -4.54 1.12 -7.17
CA GLN A 50 -4.79 -0.27 -6.79
C GLN A 50 -4.50 -1.25 -7.94
N GLY A 51 -4.88 -0.89 -9.17
CA GLY A 51 -4.59 -1.71 -10.36
C GLY A 51 -3.09 -1.80 -10.64
N LEU A 52 -2.37 -0.68 -10.54
CA LEU A 52 -0.92 -0.63 -10.70
C LEU A 52 -0.21 -1.48 -9.63
N MET A 53 -0.59 -1.33 -8.36
CA MET A 53 0.00 -2.12 -7.28
C MET A 53 -0.24 -3.62 -7.44
N ARG A 54 -1.41 -4.05 -7.92
CA ARG A 54 -1.65 -5.46 -8.26
C ARG A 54 -0.75 -5.94 -9.40
N SER A 55 -0.54 -5.09 -10.40
CA SER A 55 0.33 -5.40 -11.54
C SER A 55 1.80 -5.50 -11.13
N ILE A 56 2.25 -4.62 -10.23
CA ILE A 56 3.59 -4.67 -9.64
C ILE A 56 3.76 -5.94 -8.80
N ALA A 57 2.79 -6.29 -7.95
CA ALA A 57 2.81 -7.53 -7.16
C ALA A 57 2.92 -8.78 -8.07
N ALA A 58 2.13 -8.82 -9.13
CA ALA A 58 2.18 -9.91 -10.12
C ALA A 58 3.54 -9.96 -10.85
N LEU A 59 4.12 -8.81 -11.19
CA LEU A 59 5.43 -8.73 -11.84
C LEU A 59 6.56 -9.22 -10.91
N MET A 60 6.44 -8.97 -9.61
CA MET A 60 7.40 -9.46 -8.61
C MET A 60 7.17 -10.93 -8.22
N GLY A 61 6.06 -11.55 -8.68
CA GLY A 61 5.69 -12.91 -8.27
C GLY A 61 5.32 -13.04 -6.80
N VAL A 62 4.86 -11.95 -6.16
CA VAL A 62 4.54 -11.92 -4.72
C VAL A 62 3.04 -11.81 -4.52
N GLU A 63 2.48 -12.67 -3.68
CA GLU A 63 1.08 -12.58 -3.25
C GLU A 63 0.91 -11.60 -2.09
N ILE A 64 0.72 -10.32 -2.42
CA ILE A 64 0.35 -9.28 -1.45
C ILE A 64 -1.08 -8.78 -1.68
N ALA A 65 -1.81 -8.63 -0.58
CA ALA A 65 -3.15 -8.02 -0.61
C ALA A 65 -3.03 -6.50 -0.79
N VAL A 66 -3.49 -5.97 -1.92
CA VAL A 66 -3.46 -4.52 -2.18
C VAL A 66 -4.57 -3.82 -1.38
N PRO A 67 -4.25 -2.76 -0.59
CA PRO A 67 -5.22 -2.02 0.19
C PRO A 67 -6.45 -1.56 -0.62
N ALA A 68 -7.63 -1.70 -0.02
CA ALA A 68 -8.89 -1.28 -0.61
C ALA A 68 -8.98 0.27 -0.73
N PHE A 69 -9.82 0.78 -1.63
CA PHE A 69 -10.00 2.22 -1.84
C PHE A 69 -10.32 2.95 -0.53
N SER A 70 -11.16 2.36 0.33
CA SER A 70 -11.51 2.93 1.64
C SER A 70 -10.34 2.96 2.63
N ALA A 71 -9.37 2.05 2.51
CA ALA A 71 -8.17 2.09 3.33
C ALA A 71 -7.25 3.24 2.90
N LEU A 72 -7.06 3.40 1.58
CA LEU A 72 -6.24 4.47 1.02
C LEU A 72 -6.89 5.84 1.23
N SER A 73 -8.17 6.03 0.88
CA SER A 73 -8.85 7.33 0.95
C SER A 73 -8.94 7.91 2.37
N ARG A 74 -8.98 7.04 3.39
CA ARG A 74 -8.93 7.48 4.79
C ARG A 74 -7.57 8.08 5.17
N ARG A 75 -6.48 7.61 4.56
CA ARG A 75 -5.10 8.04 4.87
C ARG A 75 -4.56 9.08 3.87
N ASP A 76 -5.11 9.11 2.67
CA ASP A 76 -4.76 10.05 1.60
C ASP A 76 -4.99 11.52 2.01
N ARG A 77 -5.95 11.77 2.91
CA ARG A 77 -6.20 13.12 3.44
C ARG A 77 -5.00 13.62 4.25
N GLY A 78 -4.31 14.61 3.70
CA GLY A 78 -3.09 15.18 4.28
C GLY A 78 -1.85 14.32 4.03
N TRP A 79 -1.92 13.36 3.11
CA TRP A 79 -0.75 12.59 2.70
C TRP A 79 0.23 13.49 1.95
N TYR A 80 1.46 13.51 2.44
CA TYR A 80 2.62 13.96 1.71
C TYR A 80 3.59 12.78 1.68
N CYS A 81 4.24 12.54 0.55
CA CYS A 81 5.28 11.53 0.44
C CYS A 81 6.45 11.98 1.33
N PRO A 82 6.75 11.28 2.44
CA PRO A 82 7.94 11.59 3.23
C PRO A 82 9.17 11.30 2.37
N GLN A 83 10.10 12.25 2.33
CA GLN A 83 11.38 12.14 1.60
C GLN A 83 12.30 11.10 2.26
#